data_AF-A0A1X0DXI6-F1
#
_entry.id   AF-A0A1X0DXI6-F1
#
_cell.length_a   1.000
_cell.length_b   1.000
_cell.length_c   1.000
_cell.angle_alpha   90.00
_cell.angle_beta   90.00
_cell.angle_gamma   90.00
#
_symmetry.space_group_name_H-M   'P 1'
#
loop_
_entity.id
_entity.type
_entity.pdbx_description
1 polymer ?
#
loop_
_entity_poly.entity_id
_entity_poly.type
_entity_poly.pdbx_seq_one_letter_code
_entity_poly.pdbx_strand_id
1 'polypeptide(L)'
;MVVIQGHQLFADELTRLAGEISDPGLSSIAADVGAPLQVAVHGRRGVGRRTVAAALAAAGVCVADRPGAPADAVVYVVAEAVKPEDTAAVRAARPRPVLVVLNKADLAGHCGVTAVAAATGAPAESMSALFALAALGRLDGGLWAALRGVAARPADVSCAERFAECPHGVPRSVRRRLCDTVDLSGIERLLELARRGGTVTQARTTLRRLSGVDGLVARLAGLGAGVRHRRISEAVARLEALAVGRDFAGRVDEFLTCEATVAARMAAAEAAVGELRPPGEPVLRRACRWQTYRRGPVGIAERACAGDITRGSLRAWAATRSRS
;
A
#
# COMPACT_ATOMS: atom_id res chain seq x y z
N MET A 1 4.23 4.84 -18.10
CA MET A 1 3.62 6.17 -17.90
C MET A 1 3.24 6.25 -16.43
N VAL A 2 4.00 7.02 -15.63
CA VAL A 2 3.70 7.18 -14.20
C VAL A 2 2.41 7.97 -14.10
N VAL A 3 1.29 7.32 -13.76
CA VAL A 3 0.07 8.03 -13.41
C VAL A 3 0.37 8.73 -12.09
N ILE A 4 0.75 10.02 -12.15
CA ILE A 4 0.92 10.83 -10.95
C ILE A 4 -0.42 10.83 -10.24
N GLN A 5 -0.45 10.37 -9.00
CA GLN A 5 -1.69 10.22 -8.25
C GLN A 5 -2.24 11.62 -7.95
N GLY A 6 -3.53 11.87 -8.17
CA GLY A 6 -4.13 13.23 -8.03
C GLY A 6 -3.85 13.93 -6.70
N HIS A 7 -3.63 13.16 -5.62
CA HIS A 7 -3.21 13.72 -4.34
C HIS A 7 -1.83 14.40 -4.36
N GLN A 8 -0.88 13.89 -5.14
CA GLN A 8 0.47 14.46 -5.26
C GLN A 8 0.39 15.80 -5.97
N LEU A 9 -0.34 15.87 -7.10
CA LEU A 9 -0.58 17.12 -7.82
C LEU A 9 -1.21 18.20 -6.93
N PHE A 10 -2.20 17.83 -6.11
CA PHE A 10 -2.81 18.77 -5.16
C PHE A 10 -1.82 19.21 -4.08
N ALA A 11 -1.03 18.29 -3.52
CA ALA A 11 -0.04 18.60 -2.48
C ALA A 11 1.08 19.50 -3.01
N ASP A 12 1.57 19.25 -4.22
CA ASP A 12 2.64 20.01 -4.86
C ASP A 12 2.20 21.45 -5.15
N GLU A 13 1.01 21.63 -5.73
CA GLU A 13 0.45 22.97 -5.98
C GLU A 13 0.14 23.74 -4.70
N LEU A 14 -0.36 23.05 -3.66
CA LEU A 14 -0.60 23.68 -2.36
C LEU A 14 0.72 24.09 -1.69
N THR A 15 1.76 23.27 -1.82
CA THR A 15 3.11 23.60 -1.32
C THR A 15 3.67 24.81 -2.04
N ARG A 16 3.49 24.91 -3.36
CA ARG A 16 3.88 26.09 -4.15
C ARG A 16 3.14 27.35 -3.66
N LEU A 17 1.82 27.28 -3.52
CA LEU A 17 1.00 28.38 -3.01
C LEU A 17 1.45 28.83 -1.61
N ALA A 18 1.71 27.86 -0.72
CA ALA A 18 2.18 28.14 0.64
C ALA A 18 3.55 28.85 0.63
N GLY A 19 4.46 28.47 -0.26
CA GLY A 19 5.74 29.17 -0.44
C GLY A 19 5.58 30.60 -0.93
N GLU A 20 4.67 30.84 -1.87
CA GLU A 20 4.42 32.17 -2.44
C GLU A 20 3.70 33.14 -1.49
N ILE A 21 2.86 32.63 -0.58
CA ILE A 21 2.18 33.45 0.43
C ILE A 21 3.02 33.54 1.72
N SER A 22 3.87 32.55 1.99
CA SER A 22 4.71 32.45 3.19
C SER A 22 3.91 32.51 4.51
N ASP A 23 2.65 32.04 4.50
CA ASP A 23 1.82 31.91 5.70
C ASP A 23 2.10 30.55 6.40
N PRO A 24 2.35 30.55 7.72
CA PRO A 24 2.61 29.31 8.47
C PRO A 24 1.42 28.34 8.49
N GLY A 25 0.19 28.85 8.50
CA GLY A 25 -1.03 28.05 8.45
C GLY A 25 -1.16 27.31 7.13
N LEU A 26 -0.94 27.99 6.00
CA LEU A 26 -0.87 27.37 4.68
C LEU A 26 0.22 26.31 4.59
N SER A 27 1.41 26.61 5.13
CA SER A 27 2.54 25.68 5.15
C SER A 27 2.22 24.41 5.96
N SER A 28 1.52 24.57 7.09
CA SER A 28 1.06 23.44 7.90
C SER A 28 0.02 22.59 7.16
N ILE A 29 -0.96 23.21 6.48
CA ILE A 29 -1.96 22.46 5.70
C ILE A 29 -1.28 21.71 4.54
N ALA A 30 -0.34 22.35 3.83
CA ALA A 30 0.43 21.72 2.76
C ALA A 30 1.21 20.50 3.26
N ALA A 31 1.90 20.63 4.40
CA ALA A 31 2.64 19.54 5.03
C ALA A 31 1.73 18.36 5.40
N ASP A 32 0.55 18.62 5.99
CA ASP A 32 -0.40 17.58 6.39
C ASP A 32 -0.93 16.78 5.18
N VAL A 33 -1.19 17.47 4.07
CA VAL A 33 -1.66 16.83 2.83
C VAL A 33 -0.57 16.01 2.17
N GLY A 34 0.66 16.54 2.14
CA GLY A 34 1.83 15.88 1.57
C GLY A 34 2.44 14.78 2.42
N ALA A 35 2.08 14.69 3.71
CA ALA A 35 2.65 13.72 4.63
C ALA A 35 2.41 12.27 4.14
N PRO A 36 3.41 11.37 4.22
CA PRO A 36 3.22 9.98 3.84
C PRO A 36 2.17 9.29 4.74
N LEU A 37 1.46 8.31 4.20
CA LEU A 37 0.51 7.51 4.97
C LEU A 37 1.26 6.58 5.93
N GLN A 38 0.95 6.66 7.21
CA GLN A 38 1.51 5.81 8.26
C GLN A 38 0.68 4.54 8.43
N VAL A 39 1.33 3.37 8.33
CA VAL A 39 0.69 2.06 8.48
C VAL A 39 1.11 1.41 9.78
N ALA A 40 0.16 1.14 10.66
CA ALA A 40 0.42 0.33 11.86
C ALA A 40 0.34 -1.16 11.52
N VAL A 41 1.31 -1.95 12.02
CA VAL A 41 1.33 -3.40 11.84
C VAL A 41 1.04 -4.10 13.17
N HIS A 42 -0.07 -4.81 13.23
CA HIS A 42 -0.56 -5.52 14.41
C HIS A 42 -0.71 -7.02 14.16
N GLY A 43 -0.97 -7.78 15.20
CA GLY A 43 -1.11 -9.23 15.15
C GLY A 43 -0.61 -9.90 16.43
N ARG A 44 -1.02 -11.15 16.63
CA ARG A 44 -0.64 -11.96 17.78
C ARG A 44 0.88 -12.23 17.83
N ARG A 45 1.38 -12.66 18.99
CA ARG A 45 2.76 -13.14 19.09
C ARG A 45 2.92 -14.39 18.22
N GLY A 46 4.03 -14.47 17.46
CA GLY A 46 4.36 -15.65 16.63
C GLY A 46 3.82 -15.64 15.19
N VAL A 47 2.94 -14.70 14.82
CA VAL A 47 2.42 -14.60 13.44
C VAL A 47 3.37 -13.93 12.44
N GLY A 48 4.53 -13.45 12.91
CA GLY A 48 5.53 -12.79 12.07
C GLY A 48 5.29 -11.28 11.85
N ARG A 49 4.54 -10.60 12.73
CA ARG A 49 4.22 -9.15 12.58
C ARG A 49 5.45 -8.24 12.35
N ARG A 50 6.58 -8.53 13.01
CA ARG A 50 7.82 -7.76 12.85
C ARG A 50 8.46 -7.98 11.48
N THR A 51 8.40 -9.22 10.99
CA THR A 51 8.89 -9.58 9.65
C THR A 51 8.02 -8.93 8.57
N VAL A 52 6.70 -8.92 8.74
CA VAL A 52 5.77 -8.20 7.85
C VAL A 52 6.06 -6.70 7.86
N ALA A 53 6.20 -6.08 9.02
CA ALA A 53 6.56 -4.66 9.14
C ALA A 53 7.87 -4.33 8.41
N ALA A 54 8.93 -5.12 8.62
CA ALA A 54 10.19 -4.94 7.92
C ALA A 54 10.06 -5.13 6.40
N ALA A 55 9.26 -6.11 5.95
CA ALA A 55 9.02 -6.35 4.53
C ALA A 55 8.27 -5.20 3.86
N LEU A 56 7.24 -4.65 4.53
CA LEU A 56 6.50 -3.48 4.06
C LEU A 56 7.38 -2.24 4.00
N ALA A 57 8.20 -1.99 5.03
CA ALA A 57 9.17 -0.90 5.02
C ALA A 57 10.18 -1.03 3.88
N ALA A 58 10.74 -2.23 3.67
CA ALA A 58 11.65 -2.51 2.55
C ALA A 58 10.96 -2.37 1.17
N ALA A 59 9.63 -2.50 1.12
CA ALA A 59 8.83 -2.27 -0.08
C ALA A 59 8.39 -0.81 -0.27
N GLY A 60 8.82 0.11 0.61
CA GLY A 60 8.53 1.54 0.52
C GLY A 60 7.26 2.00 1.25
N VAL A 61 6.65 1.15 2.07
CA VAL A 61 5.51 1.54 2.92
C VAL A 61 6.03 2.20 4.19
N CYS A 62 5.50 3.39 4.53
CA CYS A 62 5.82 4.05 5.79
C CYS A 62 5.12 3.32 6.95
N VAL A 63 5.87 2.49 7.67
CA VAL A 63 5.38 1.75 8.84
C VAL A 63 5.56 2.60 10.07
N ALA A 64 4.51 2.73 10.89
CA ALA A 64 4.56 3.51 12.11
C ALA A 64 5.61 2.93 13.10
N ASP A 65 6.54 3.77 13.55
CA ASP A 65 7.73 3.36 14.31
C ASP A 65 7.41 2.80 15.71
N ARG A 66 6.27 3.16 16.29
CA ARG A 66 5.92 2.82 17.68
C ARG A 66 4.49 2.29 17.82
N PRO A 67 4.27 1.31 18.71
CA PRO A 67 2.92 0.94 19.12
C PRO A 67 2.17 2.16 19.66
N GLY A 68 0.94 2.38 19.17
CA GLY A 68 0.11 3.50 19.60
C GLY A 68 0.37 4.84 18.90
N ALA A 69 1.37 4.92 18.01
CA ALA A 69 1.53 6.08 17.14
C ALA A 69 0.28 6.27 16.25
N PRO A 70 -0.06 7.51 15.87
CA PRO A 70 -1.14 7.76 14.93
C PRO A 70 -0.82 7.05 13.61
N ALA A 71 -1.81 6.30 13.11
CA ALA A 71 -1.72 5.56 11.88
C ALA A 71 -2.95 5.84 11.02
N ASP A 72 -2.74 5.92 9.72
CA ASP A 72 -3.75 6.15 8.70
C ASP A 72 -4.46 4.85 8.31
N ALA A 73 -3.74 3.73 8.36
CA ALA A 73 -4.25 2.40 8.06
C ALA A 73 -3.63 1.35 8.99
N VAL A 74 -4.30 0.21 9.10
CA VAL A 74 -3.85 -0.92 9.92
C VAL A 74 -3.65 -2.15 9.04
N VAL A 75 -2.47 -2.75 9.14
CA VAL A 75 -2.21 -4.11 8.66
C VAL A 75 -2.30 -5.05 9.85
N TYR A 76 -3.27 -5.97 9.84
CA TYR A 76 -3.43 -6.96 10.88
C TYR A 76 -2.93 -8.33 10.39
N VAL A 77 -1.91 -8.88 11.04
CA VAL A 77 -1.24 -10.11 10.60
C VAL A 77 -1.83 -11.33 11.30
N VAL A 78 -2.24 -12.30 10.51
CA VAL A 78 -2.61 -13.65 10.93
C VAL A 78 -1.69 -14.68 10.28
N ALA A 79 -1.61 -15.86 10.87
CA ALA A 79 -0.88 -17.00 10.30
C ALA A 79 -1.62 -18.28 10.68
N GLU A 80 -1.62 -19.26 9.78
CA GLU A 80 -2.21 -20.61 9.91
C GLU A 80 -3.75 -20.66 10.06
N ALA A 81 -4.32 -19.88 10.99
CA ALA A 81 -5.75 -19.76 11.23
C ALA A 81 -6.10 -18.41 11.90
N VAL A 82 -7.33 -17.94 11.67
CA VAL A 82 -7.91 -16.79 12.36
C VAL A 82 -8.44 -17.23 13.72
N LYS A 83 -8.00 -16.56 14.79
CA LYS A 83 -8.52 -16.79 16.15
C LYS A 83 -9.58 -15.75 16.54
N PRO A 84 -10.42 -16.01 17.55
CA PRO A 84 -11.42 -15.03 18.01
C PRO A 84 -10.83 -13.67 18.38
N GLU A 85 -9.63 -13.65 18.97
CA GLU A 85 -8.94 -12.40 19.34
C GLU A 85 -8.50 -11.61 18.10
N ASP A 86 -8.22 -12.30 16.99
CA ASP A 86 -7.88 -11.65 15.72
C ASP A 86 -9.09 -10.89 15.16
N THR A 87 -10.26 -11.51 15.15
CA THR A 87 -11.50 -10.85 14.73
C THR A 87 -11.88 -9.69 15.64
N ALA A 88 -11.71 -9.83 16.97
CA ALA A 88 -11.96 -8.74 17.92
C ALA A 88 -11.03 -7.54 17.67
N ALA A 89 -9.74 -7.80 17.48
CA ALA A 89 -8.75 -6.74 17.20
C ALA A 89 -9.02 -6.04 15.86
N VAL A 90 -9.38 -6.78 14.81
CA VAL A 90 -9.75 -6.20 13.50
C VAL A 90 -11.00 -5.33 13.63
N ARG A 91 -12.02 -5.77 14.38
CA ARG A 91 -13.23 -4.96 14.62
C ARG A 91 -12.90 -3.65 15.35
N ALA A 92 -12.05 -3.70 16.38
CA ALA A 92 -11.63 -2.50 17.11
C ALA A 92 -10.86 -1.50 16.23
N ALA A 93 -10.17 -1.97 15.19
CA ALA A 93 -9.39 -1.13 14.28
C ALA A 93 -10.21 -0.47 13.15
N ARG A 94 -11.50 -0.82 12.98
CA ARG A 94 -12.37 -0.34 11.89
C ARG A 94 -12.58 1.16 11.74
N PRO A 95 -12.37 2.04 12.75
CA PRO A 95 -12.34 3.48 12.49
C PRO A 95 -11.29 3.89 11.44
N ARG A 96 -10.35 3.00 11.11
CA ARG A 96 -9.35 3.15 10.05
C ARG A 96 -9.51 2.03 9.01
N PRO A 97 -9.05 2.23 7.77
CA PRO A 97 -8.90 1.14 6.82
C PRO A 97 -8.03 0.02 7.40
N VAL A 98 -8.55 -1.21 7.40
CA VAL A 98 -7.84 -2.40 7.87
C VAL A 98 -7.61 -3.35 6.70
N LEU A 99 -6.39 -3.87 6.59
CA LEU A 99 -6.03 -4.97 5.69
C LEU A 99 -5.49 -6.13 6.50
N VAL A 100 -6.09 -7.31 6.34
CA VAL A 100 -5.62 -8.53 7.01
C VAL A 100 -4.58 -9.22 6.13
N VAL A 101 -3.45 -9.59 6.71
CA VAL A 101 -2.38 -10.31 6.00
C VAL A 101 -2.30 -11.73 6.53
N LEU A 102 -2.58 -12.70 5.68
CA LEU A 102 -2.28 -14.10 5.92
C LEU A 102 -0.80 -14.34 5.62
N ASN A 103 0.03 -14.23 6.66
CA ASN A 103 1.47 -14.41 6.56
C ASN A 103 1.86 -15.89 6.60
N LYS A 104 3.11 -16.18 6.19
CA LYS A 104 3.69 -17.52 6.01
C LYS A 104 3.00 -18.32 4.89
N ALA A 105 2.59 -17.63 3.81
CA ALA A 105 1.97 -18.28 2.66
C ALA A 105 2.91 -19.25 1.91
N ASP A 106 4.21 -19.22 2.22
CA ASP A 106 5.18 -20.21 1.74
C ASP A 106 5.04 -21.58 2.41
N LEU A 107 4.40 -21.62 3.59
CA LEU A 107 4.03 -22.85 4.26
C LEU A 107 2.63 -23.27 3.80
N ALA A 108 2.42 -24.57 3.59
CA ALA A 108 1.09 -25.11 3.29
C ALA A 108 0.13 -24.78 4.44
N GLY A 109 -0.71 -23.77 4.26
CA GLY A 109 -1.67 -23.30 5.26
C GLY A 109 -3.03 -23.97 5.12
N HIS A 110 -3.79 -24.05 6.23
CA HIS A 110 -5.13 -24.64 6.28
C HIS A 110 -6.23 -23.63 5.93
N CYS A 111 -5.91 -22.33 5.88
CA CYS A 111 -6.86 -21.28 5.53
C CYS A 111 -6.43 -20.53 4.27
N GLY A 112 -7.39 -20.22 3.41
CA GLY A 112 -7.21 -19.32 2.28
C GLY A 112 -7.59 -17.88 2.64
N VAL A 113 -7.15 -16.94 1.81
CA VAL A 113 -7.46 -15.50 1.94
C VAL A 113 -8.96 -15.22 2.04
N THR A 114 -9.78 -15.98 1.31
CA THR A 114 -11.25 -15.86 1.33
C THR A 114 -11.85 -16.20 2.70
N ALA A 115 -11.38 -17.27 3.33
CA ALA A 115 -11.82 -17.66 4.68
C ALA A 115 -11.39 -16.63 5.73
N VAL A 116 -10.18 -16.08 5.60
CA VAL A 116 -9.68 -15.01 6.47
C VAL A 116 -10.53 -13.74 6.33
N ALA A 117 -10.85 -13.35 5.10
CA ALA A 117 -11.70 -12.20 4.82
C ALA A 117 -13.11 -12.38 5.41
N ALA A 118 -13.70 -13.56 5.25
CA ALA A 118 -15.01 -13.89 5.82
C ALA A 118 -15.01 -13.84 7.36
N ALA A 119 -14.00 -14.43 8.01
CA ALA A 119 -13.91 -14.51 9.47
C ALA A 119 -13.67 -13.14 10.15
N THR A 120 -12.95 -12.25 9.48
CA THR A 120 -12.59 -10.92 10.00
C THR A 120 -13.54 -9.82 9.54
N GLY A 121 -14.26 -10.04 8.44
CA GLY A 121 -15.08 -9.04 7.76
C GLY A 121 -14.25 -7.86 7.24
N ALA A 122 -12.98 -8.10 6.88
CA ALA A 122 -12.04 -7.14 6.36
C ALA A 122 -11.35 -7.71 5.10
N PRO A 123 -10.87 -6.86 4.18
CA PRO A 123 -10.11 -7.35 3.04
C PRO A 123 -8.87 -8.09 3.53
N ALA A 124 -8.48 -9.15 2.81
CA ALA A 124 -7.33 -9.97 3.15
C ALA A 124 -6.42 -10.19 1.93
N GLU A 125 -5.12 -10.39 2.20
CA GLU A 125 -4.10 -10.75 1.21
C GLU A 125 -3.14 -11.80 1.80
N SER A 126 -2.58 -12.66 0.94
CA SER A 126 -1.52 -13.61 1.34
C SER A 126 -0.14 -12.99 1.22
N MET A 127 0.76 -13.34 2.14
CA MET A 127 2.15 -12.91 2.09
C MET A 127 3.10 -13.99 2.62
N SER A 128 4.28 -14.11 2.00
CA SER A 128 5.47 -14.63 2.68
C SER A 128 6.43 -13.48 2.97
N ALA A 129 6.40 -12.98 4.21
CA ALA A 129 7.24 -11.84 4.58
C ALA A 129 8.74 -12.15 4.51
N LEU A 130 9.12 -13.42 4.71
CA LEU A 130 10.49 -13.86 4.59
C LEU A 130 10.96 -13.80 3.14
N PHE A 131 10.17 -14.32 2.19
CA PHE A 131 10.48 -14.23 0.77
C PHE A 131 10.54 -12.78 0.28
N ALA A 132 9.65 -11.91 0.79
CA ALA A 132 9.68 -10.49 0.47
C ALA A 132 11.01 -9.84 0.89
N LEU A 133 11.46 -10.07 2.13
CA LEU A 133 12.73 -9.53 2.63
C LEU A 133 13.95 -10.08 1.89
N ALA A 134 13.95 -11.38 1.59
CA ALA A 134 14.98 -12.00 0.77
C ALA A 134 15.07 -11.35 -0.61
N ALA A 135 13.94 -11.14 -1.27
CA ALA A 135 13.86 -10.51 -2.58
C ALA A 135 14.29 -9.03 -2.57
N LEU A 136 13.93 -8.28 -1.51
CA LEU A 136 14.15 -6.85 -1.38
C LEU A 136 15.55 -6.47 -0.85
N GLY A 137 16.45 -7.45 -0.70
CA GLY A 137 17.87 -7.14 -0.49
C GLY A 137 18.64 -8.14 0.36
N ARG A 138 17.98 -9.03 1.11
CA ARG A 138 18.69 -9.96 2.00
C ARG A 138 19.36 -11.14 1.28
N LEU A 139 18.83 -11.58 0.14
CA LEU A 139 19.48 -12.62 -0.68
C LEU A 139 20.62 -11.98 -1.49
N ASP A 140 21.83 -11.98 -0.97
CA ASP A 140 23.02 -11.45 -1.66
C ASP A 140 23.70 -12.47 -2.60
N GLY A 141 24.73 -12.03 -3.32
CA GLY A 141 25.47 -12.88 -4.25
C GLY A 141 26.24 -14.02 -3.58
N GLY A 142 26.66 -13.84 -2.32
CA GLY A 142 27.35 -14.88 -1.54
C GLY A 142 26.40 -16.00 -1.13
N LEU A 143 25.20 -15.65 -0.65
CA LEU A 143 24.13 -16.60 -0.37
C LEU A 143 23.67 -17.32 -1.63
N TRP A 144 23.58 -16.61 -2.77
CA TRP A 144 23.28 -17.26 -4.05
C TRP A 144 24.36 -18.26 -4.48
N ALA A 145 25.65 -17.90 -4.35
CA ALA A 145 26.75 -18.80 -4.65
C ALA A 145 26.74 -20.05 -3.74
N ALA A 146 26.42 -19.88 -2.47
CA ALA A 146 26.24 -20.98 -1.53
C ALA A 146 25.08 -21.90 -1.93
N LEU A 147 23.94 -21.34 -2.32
CA LEU A 147 22.80 -22.12 -2.80
C LEU A 147 23.13 -22.90 -4.07
N ARG A 148 23.93 -22.34 -4.99
CA ARG A 148 24.46 -23.11 -6.14
C ARG A 148 25.36 -24.27 -5.70
N GLY A 149 26.16 -24.09 -4.66
CA GLY A 149 26.94 -25.16 -4.05
C GLY A 149 26.07 -26.31 -3.54
N VAL A 150 24.96 -25.97 -2.85
CA VAL A 150 23.94 -26.94 -2.40
C VAL A 150 23.20 -27.59 -3.59
N ALA A 151 22.95 -26.84 -4.65
CA ALA A 151 22.30 -27.37 -5.85
C ALA A 151 23.20 -28.38 -6.60
N ALA A 152 24.52 -28.14 -6.60
CA ALA A 152 25.51 -29.03 -7.22
C ALA A 152 25.80 -30.27 -6.38
N ARG A 153 25.74 -30.17 -5.05
CA ARG A 153 25.87 -31.29 -4.10
C ARG A 153 24.71 -31.21 -3.10
N PRO A 154 23.64 -32.00 -3.27
CA PRO A 154 22.47 -31.91 -2.41
C PRO A 154 22.82 -32.08 -0.92
N ALA A 155 22.32 -31.16 -0.09
CA ALA A 155 22.35 -31.26 1.37
C ALA A 155 21.05 -31.90 1.90
N ASP A 156 21.04 -32.33 3.16
CA ASP A 156 19.82 -32.81 3.82
C ASP A 156 18.87 -31.62 4.09
N VAL A 157 17.77 -31.53 3.35
CA VAL A 157 16.76 -30.47 3.48
C VAL A 157 15.54 -30.91 4.28
N SER A 158 15.57 -32.07 4.96
CA SER A 158 14.39 -32.59 5.66
C SER A 158 13.92 -31.71 6.82
N CYS A 159 14.85 -30.98 7.45
CA CYS A 159 14.54 -29.92 8.42
C CYS A 159 15.71 -28.90 8.50
N ALA A 160 15.42 -27.71 9.03
CA ALA A 160 16.38 -26.61 9.05
C ALA A 160 17.65 -26.95 9.85
N GLU A 161 17.50 -27.69 10.94
CA GLU A 161 18.62 -28.16 11.77
C GLU A 161 19.52 -29.13 11.00
N ARG A 162 18.96 -30.15 10.35
CA ARG A 162 19.73 -31.10 9.54
C ARG A 162 20.43 -30.43 8.37
N PHE A 163 19.76 -29.49 7.71
CA PHE A 163 20.38 -28.69 6.66
C PHE A 163 21.57 -27.87 7.17
N ALA A 164 21.41 -27.23 8.33
CA ALA A 164 22.47 -26.45 8.94
C ALA A 164 23.66 -27.33 9.37
N GLU A 165 23.42 -28.51 9.93
CA GLU A 165 24.43 -29.34 10.61
C GLU A 165 25.09 -30.39 9.72
N CYS A 166 24.46 -30.83 8.63
CA CYS A 166 25.00 -31.94 7.81
C CYS A 166 26.41 -31.64 7.23
N PRO A 167 27.28 -32.65 7.07
CA PRO A 167 28.55 -32.48 6.39
C PRO A 167 28.34 -32.03 4.94
N HIS A 168 28.82 -30.83 4.59
CA HIS A 168 28.66 -30.28 3.25
C HIS A 168 29.71 -29.19 2.96
N GLY A 169 30.08 -29.02 1.68
CA GLY A 169 31.17 -28.13 1.26
C GLY A 169 30.90 -26.63 1.40
N VAL A 170 29.64 -26.23 1.55
CA VAL A 170 29.25 -24.86 1.92
C VAL A 170 29.34 -24.71 3.44
N PRO A 171 30.03 -23.70 4.01
CA PRO A 171 30.20 -23.58 5.46
C PRO A 171 28.89 -23.56 6.26
N ARG A 172 28.89 -24.16 7.45
CA ARG A 172 27.73 -24.22 8.36
C ARG A 172 27.12 -22.84 8.65
N SER A 173 27.95 -21.84 8.90
CA SER A 173 27.50 -20.46 9.15
C SER A 173 26.72 -19.89 7.96
N VAL A 174 27.12 -20.21 6.73
CA VAL A 174 26.44 -19.77 5.50
C VAL A 174 25.14 -20.53 5.28
N ARG A 175 25.10 -21.84 5.58
CA ARG A 175 23.86 -22.63 5.53
C ARG A 175 22.81 -22.15 6.56
N ARG A 176 23.24 -21.80 7.78
CA ARG A 176 22.36 -21.16 8.78
C ARG A 176 21.81 -19.83 8.28
N ARG A 177 22.68 -18.99 7.71
CA ARG A 177 22.25 -17.71 7.12
C ARG A 177 21.29 -17.89 5.95
N LEU A 178 21.43 -18.96 5.15
CA LEU A 178 20.45 -19.32 4.12
C LEU A 178 19.09 -19.64 4.75
N CYS A 179 19.03 -20.49 5.77
CA CYS A 179 17.78 -20.75 6.51
C CYS A 179 17.17 -19.46 7.10
N ASP A 180 17.98 -18.60 7.71
CA ASP A 180 17.49 -17.34 8.28
C ASP A 180 16.96 -16.35 7.21
N THR A 181 17.45 -16.48 5.96
CA THR A 181 17.11 -15.55 4.87
C THR A 181 15.90 -16.01 4.08
N VAL A 182 15.82 -17.30 3.73
CA VAL A 182 14.80 -17.83 2.83
C VAL A 182 14.05 -19.05 3.38
N ASP A 183 14.45 -19.57 4.55
CA ASP A 183 13.98 -20.85 5.10
C ASP A 183 14.15 -22.04 4.14
N LEU A 184 13.81 -23.25 4.59
CA LEU A 184 13.82 -24.43 3.74
C LEU A 184 12.87 -24.30 2.57
N SER A 185 11.68 -23.72 2.79
CA SER A 185 10.69 -23.49 1.73
C SER A 185 11.30 -22.66 0.59
N GLY A 186 12.05 -21.61 0.89
CA GLY A 186 12.71 -20.79 -0.12
C GLY A 186 13.94 -21.47 -0.73
N ILE A 187 14.70 -22.24 0.04
CA ILE A 187 15.80 -23.08 -0.49
C ILE A 187 15.23 -24.01 -1.57
N GLU A 188 14.23 -24.83 -1.24
CA GLU A 188 13.60 -25.78 -2.15
C GLU A 188 13.09 -25.12 -3.45
N ARG A 189 12.42 -23.98 -3.33
CA ARG A 189 11.88 -23.23 -4.49
C ARG A 189 12.97 -22.68 -5.41
N LEU A 190 14.16 -22.43 -4.89
CA LEU A 190 15.27 -21.84 -5.63
C LEU A 190 16.31 -22.86 -6.11
N LEU A 191 16.32 -24.09 -5.58
CA LEU A 191 17.28 -25.12 -5.97
C LEU A 191 17.26 -25.37 -7.49
N GLU A 192 16.07 -25.48 -8.09
CA GLU A 192 15.97 -25.76 -9.52
C GLU A 192 16.51 -24.60 -10.38
N LEU A 193 16.23 -23.36 -9.97
CA LEU A 193 16.80 -22.18 -10.63
C LEU A 193 18.33 -22.17 -10.51
N ALA A 194 18.86 -22.57 -9.35
CA ALA A 194 20.30 -22.66 -9.13
C ALA A 194 20.95 -23.76 -10.00
N ARG A 195 20.31 -24.93 -10.14
CA ARG A 195 20.78 -26.03 -11.01
C ARG A 195 20.87 -25.61 -12.48
N ARG A 196 19.92 -24.79 -12.95
CA ARG A 196 19.88 -24.27 -14.32
C ARG A 196 20.82 -23.09 -14.57
N GLY A 197 21.72 -22.77 -13.63
CA GLY A 197 22.67 -21.67 -13.78
C GLY A 197 22.03 -20.28 -13.65
N GLY A 198 20.90 -20.15 -12.96
CA GLY A 198 20.22 -18.88 -12.78
C GLY A 198 21.04 -17.82 -12.04
N THR A 199 20.58 -16.58 -12.11
CA THR A 199 21.20 -15.42 -11.46
C THR A 199 20.52 -15.07 -10.15
N VAL A 200 21.24 -14.35 -9.26
CA VAL A 200 20.66 -13.82 -8.01
C VAL A 200 19.48 -12.88 -8.29
N THR A 201 19.52 -12.12 -9.39
CA THR A 201 18.42 -11.26 -9.82
C THR A 201 17.18 -12.08 -10.16
N GLN A 202 17.31 -13.17 -10.91
CA GLN A 202 16.20 -14.08 -11.20
C GLN A 202 15.65 -14.75 -9.93
N ALA A 203 16.51 -15.07 -8.97
CA ALA A 203 16.11 -15.63 -7.69
C ALA A 203 15.29 -14.61 -6.88
N ARG A 204 15.77 -13.37 -6.78
CA ARG A 204 15.04 -12.26 -6.14
C ARG A 204 13.70 -12.00 -6.82
N THR A 205 13.64 -11.99 -8.15
CA THR A 205 12.38 -11.84 -8.90
C THR A 205 11.40 -12.98 -8.59
N THR A 206 11.88 -14.22 -8.53
CA THR A 206 11.07 -15.38 -8.16
C THR A 206 10.51 -15.25 -6.75
N LEU A 207 11.36 -14.92 -5.77
CA LEU A 207 10.93 -14.73 -4.39
C LEU A 207 9.96 -13.55 -4.25
N ARG A 208 10.18 -12.43 -4.96
CA ARG A 208 9.28 -11.28 -4.94
C ARG A 208 7.88 -11.69 -5.39
N ARG A 209 7.78 -12.41 -6.52
CA ARG A 209 6.52 -12.93 -7.03
C ARG A 209 5.85 -13.89 -6.05
N LEU A 210 6.59 -14.85 -5.50
CA LEU A 210 6.05 -15.82 -4.54
C LEU A 210 5.66 -15.20 -3.20
N SER A 211 6.27 -14.06 -2.83
CA SER A 211 6.00 -13.40 -1.57
C SER A 211 4.64 -12.71 -1.47
N GLY A 212 4.00 -12.39 -2.61
CA GLY A 212 2.76 -11.62 -2.65
C GLY A 212 2.89 -10.13 -2.28
N VAL A 213 4.11 -9.63 -2.02
CA VAL A 213 4.33 -8.26 -1.50
C VAL A 213 3.80 -7.17 -2.43
N ASP A 214 3.90 -7.35 -3.74
CA ASP A 214 3.45 -6.35 -4.72
C ASP A 214 1.93 -6.19 -4.72
N GLY A 215 1.20 -7.31 -4.63
CA GLY A 215 -0.27 -7.31 -4.49
C GLY A 215 -0.70 -6.64 -3.18
N LEU A 216 0.00 -6.95 -2.08
CA LEU A 216 -0.25 -6.32 -0.78
C LEU A 216 -0.02 -4.80 -0.81
N VAL A 217 1.08 -4.33 -1.40
CA VAL A 217 1.38 -2.90 -1.54
C VAL A 217 0.36 -2.21 -2.44
N ALA A 218 -0.04 -2.83 -3.54
CA ALA A 218 -1.10 -2.29 -4.40
C ALA A 218 -2.43 -2.18 -3.66
N ARG A 219 -2.80 -3.18 -2.85
CA ARG A 219 -4.02 -3.17 -2.04
C ARG A 219 -3.98 -2.07 -0.98
N LEU A 220 -2.83 -1.89 -0.31
CA LEU A 220 -2.63 -0.79 0.64
C LEU A 220 -2.69 0.58 -0.04
N ALA A 221 -2.14 0.72 -1.23
CA ALA A 221 -2.23 1.96 -2.01
C ALA A 221 -3.70 2.30 -2.34
N GLY A 222 -4.50 1.31 -2.72
CA GLY A 222 -5.94 1.47 -2.95
C GLY A 222 -6.70 1.89 -1.68
N LEU A 223 -6.47 1.19 -0.56
CA LEU A 223 -7.08 1.56 0.74
C LEU A 223 -6.64 2.96 1.22
N GLY A 224 -5.38 3.33 0.94
CA GLY A 224 -4.82 4.63 1.26
C GLY A 224 -5.40 5.78 0.42
N ALA A 225 -5.91 5.50 -0.78
CA ALA A 225 -6.48 6.54 -1.65
C ALA A 225 -7.65 7.29 -0.99
N GLY A 226 -8.52 6.58 -0.28
CA GLY A 226 -9.60 7.19 0.51
C GLY A 226 -9.09 8.08 1.63
N VAL A 227 -8.01 7.71 2.31
CA VAL A 227 -7.40 8.54 3.36
C VAL A 227 -6.82 9.83 2.77
N ARG A 228 -6.13 9.73 1.64
CA ARG A 228 -5.56 10.91 0.96
C ARG A 228 -6.64 11.85 0.45
N HIS A 229 -7.72 11.31 -0.14
CA HIS A 229 -8.87 12.13 -0.54
C HIS A 229 -9.53 12.83 0.65
N ARG A 230 -9.66 12.13 1.80
CA ARG A 230 -10.15 12.75 3.04
C ARG A 230 -9.24 13.90 3.49
N ARG A 231 -7.91 13.71 3.51
CA ARG A 231 -6.96 14.78 3.86
C ARG A 231 -7.09 16.00 2.95
N ILE A 232 -7.27 15.79 1.64
CA ILE A 232 -7.54 16.88 0.69
C ILE A 232 -8.85 17.59 1.03
N SER A 233 -9.92 16.85 1.33
CA SER A 233 -11.21 17.43 1.69
C SER A 233 -11.13 18.27 2.97
N GLU A 234 -10.42 17.76 3.99
CA GLU A 234 -10.15 18.47 5.24
C GLU A 234 -9.27 19.71 5.01
N ALA A 235 -8.27 19.61 4.13
CA ALA A 235 -7.42 20.73 3.76
C ALA A 235 -8.20 21.84 3.06
N VAL A 236 -9.10 21.52 2.13
CA VAL A 236 -9.98 22.50 1.48
C VAL A 236 -10.79 23.26 2.52
N ALA A 237 -11.44 22.56 3.46
CA ALA A 237 -12.21 23.21 4.52
C ALA A 237 -11.33 24.10 5.43
N ARG A 238 -10.11 23.66 5.74
CA ARG A 238 -9.14 24.44 6.51
C ARG A 238 -8.65 25.68 5.74
N LEU A 239 -8.44 25.58 4.43
CA LEU A 239 -8.04 26.69 3.57
C LEU A 239 -9.13 27.75 3.50
N GLU A 240 -10.38 27.33 3.28
CA GLU A 240 -11.55 28.23 3.26
C GLU A 240 -11.69 28.96 4.60
N ALA A 241 -11.56 28.25 5.72
CA ALA A 241 -11.61 28.84 7.06
C ALA A 241 -10.44 29.81 7.32
N LEU A 242 -9.22 29.45 6.90
CA LEU A 242 -8.02 30.27 7.08
C LEU A 242 -8.07 31.57 6.25
N ALA A 243 -8.69 31.53 5.07
CA ALA A 243 -8.83 32.67 4.17
C ALA A 243 -9.77 33.77 4.69
N VAL A 244 -10.64 33.47 5.66
CA VAL A 244 -11.63 34.44 6.16
C VAL A 244 -10.93 35.68 6.74
N GLY A 245 -11.18 36.84 6.13
CA GLY A 245 -10.62 38.12 6.57
C GLY A 245 -9.11 38.25 6.35
N ARG A 246 -8.52 37.46 5.44
CA ARG A 246 -7.10 37.54 5.07
C ARG A 246 -6.91 38.17 3.70
N ASP A 247 -5.84 38.93 3.54
CA ASP A 247 -5.49 39.59 2.27
C ASP A 247 -5.25 38.59 1.12
N PHE A 248 -4.85 37.35 1.45
CA PHE A 248 -4.62 36.28 0.47
C PHE A 248 -5.88 35.48 0.11
N ALA A 249 -7.08 35.86 0.60
CA ALA A 249 -8.31 35.10 0.36
C ALA A 249 -8.58 34.86 -1.15
N GLY A 250 -8.36 35.88 -1.99
CA GLY A 250 -8.53 35.76 -3.44
C GLY A 250 -7.60 34.72 -4.08
N ARG A 251 -6.38 34.57 -3.56
CA ARG A 251 -5.42 33.57 -4.04
C ARG A 251 -5.81 32.15 -3.64
N VAL A 252 -6.44 31.99 -2.47
CA VAL A 252 -6.99 30.70 -2.02
C VAL A 252 -8.20 30.32 -2.87
N ASP A 253 -9.10 31.25 -3.16
CA ASP A 253 -10.25 31.01 -4.06
C ASP A 253 -9.78 30.65 -5.49
N GLU A 254 -8.82 31.40 -6.03
CA GLU A 254 -8.20 31.09 -7.33
C GLU A 254 -7.60 29.69 -7.33
N PHE A 255 -6.82 29.33 -6.31
CA PHE A 255 -6.25 28.00 -6.16
C PHE A 255 -7.32 26.90 -6.12
N LEU A 256 -8.39 27.08 -5.34
CA LEU A 256 -9.45 26.08 -5.17
C LEU A 256 -10.33 25.90 -6.42
N THR A 257 -10.42 26.93 -7.26
CA THR A 257 -11.27 26.94 -8.46
C THR A 257 -10.49 26.67 -9.75
N CYS A 258 -9.15 26.68 -9.72
CA CYS A 258 -8.34 26.44 -10.90
C CYS A 258 -8.48 25.01 -11.45
N GLU A 259 -8.31 24.86 -12.76
CA GLU A 259 -8.50 23.59 -13.46
C GLU A 259 -7.57 22.48 -12.94
N ALA A 260 -6.32 22.81 -12.62
CA ALA A 260 -5.35 21.86 -12.09
C ALA A 260 -5.80 21.28 -10.74
N THR A 261 -6.23 22.12 -9.81
CA THR A 261 -6.73 21.71 -8.49
C THR A 261 -8.00 20.88 -8.59
N VAL A 262 -8.95 21.29 -9.44
CA VAL A 262 -10.20 20.51 -9.64
C VAL A 262 -9.90 19.15 -10.26
N ALA A 263 -9.01 19.07 -11.26
CA ALA A 263 -8.58 17.81 -11.87
C ALA A 263 -7.84 16.91 -10.87
N ALA A 264 -6.94 17.47 -10.06
CA ALA A 264 -6.21 16.75 -9.02
C ALA A 264 -7.17 16.14 -7.96
N ARG A 265 -8.16 16.91 -7.50
CA ARG A 265 -9.21 16.44 -6.58
C ARG A 265 -10.07 15.36 -7.19
N MET A 266 -10.50 15.51 -8.44
CA MET A 266 -11.26 14.48 -9.16
C MET A 266 -10.44 13.18 -9.26
N ALA A 267 -9.17 13.24 -9.67
CA ALA A 267 -8.31 12.07 -9.78
C ALA A 267 -8.08 11.38 -8.41
N ALA A 268 -7.97 12.15 -7.33
CA ALA A 268 -7.88 11.60 -5.98
C ALA A 268 -9.19 10.90 -5.55
N ALA A 269 -10.34 11.48 -5.89
CA ALA A 269 -11.65 10.89 -5.63
C ALA A 269 -11.89 9.61 -6.45
N GLU A 270 -11.50 9.58 -7.72
CA GLU A 270 -11.55 8.39 -8.58
C GLU A 270 -10.73 7.24 -8.00
N ALA A 271 -9.51 7.53 -7.53
CA ALA A 271 -8.67 6.55 -6.87
C ALA A 271 -9.29 6.03 -5.56
N ALA A 272 -9.94 6.91 -4.79
CA ALA A 272 -10.57 6.56 -3.51
C ALA A 272 -11.76 5.59 -3.66
N VAL A 273 -12.55 5.75 -4.73
CA VAL A 273 -13.71 4.88 -5.01
C VAL A 273 -13.38 3.71 -5.94
N GLY A 274 -12.13 3.60 -6.41
CA GLY A 274 -11.70 2.55 -7.34
C GLY A 274 -12.38 2.65 -8.71
N GLU A 275 -12.74 3.85 -9.16
CA GLU A 275 -13.46 4.05 -10.42
C GLU A 275 -12.56 3.72 -11.61
N LEU A 276 -12.97 2.72 -12.40
CA LEU A 276 -12.48 2.53 -13.76
C LEU A 276 -13.46 3.17 -14.73
N ARG A 277 -13.07 4.30 -15.31
CA ARG A 277 -13.89 5.01 -16.28
C ARG A 277 -14.22 4.08 -17.47
N PRO A 278 -15.50 3.87 -17.79
CA PRO A 278 -15.87 3.12 -18.98
C PRO A 278 -15.29 3.77 -20.26
N PRO A 279 -14.71 3.00 -21.19
CA PRO A 279 -14.21 3.54 -22.45
C PRO A 279 -15.30 4.30 -23.20
N GLY A 280 -14.99 5.52 -23.64
CA GLY A 280 -15.91 6.31 -24.45
C GLY A 280 -17.08 6.95 -23.70
N GLU A 281 -17.16 6.87 -22.36
CA GLU A 281 -18.24 7.54 -21.63
C GLU A 281 -18.15 9.08 -21.80
N PRO A 282 -19.22 9.74 -22.31
CA PRO A 282 -19.27 11.19 -22.42
C PRO A 282 -19.15 11.88 -21.06
N VAL A 283 -18.32 12.93 -20.98
CA VAL A 283 -18.02 13.65 -19.72
C VAL A 283 -19.27 14.20 -19.01
N LEU A 284 -20.29 14.64 -19.75
CA LEU A 284 -21.53 15.13 -19.15
C LEU A 284 -22.38 13.99 -18.57
N ARG A 285 -22.49 12.84 -19.27
CA ARG A 285 -23.19 11.66 -18.74
C ARG A 285 -22.54 11.18 -17.45
N ARG A 286 -21.21 11.19 -17.41
CA ARG A 286 -20.43 10.89 -16.21
C ARG A 286 -20.76 11.83 -15.05
N ALA A 287 -20.79 13.14 -15.30
CA ALA A 287 -21.17 14.12 -14.28
C ALA A 287 -22.56 13.85 -13.71
N CYS A 288 -23.56 13.60 -14.57
CA CYS A 288 -24.92 13.28 -14.14
C CYS A 288 -24.98 12.00 -13.30
N ARG A 289 -24.27 10.94 -13.72
CA ARG A 289 -24.24 9.66 -12.99
C ARG A 289 -23.70 9.82 -11.57
N TRP A 290 -22.57 10.52 -11.42
CA TRP A 290 -21.96 10.77 -10.12
C TRP A 290 -22.78 11.72 -9.25
N GLN A 291 -23.46 12.70 -9.84
CA GLN A 291 -24.39 13.56 -9.13
C GLN A 291 -25.59 12.78 -8.60
N THR A 292 -26.13 11.83 -9.38
CA THR A 292 -27.20 10.94 -8.92
C THR A 292 -26.70 10.01 -7.81
N TYR A 293 -25.52 9.40 -7.98
CA TYR A 293 -24.90 8.56 -6.96
C TYR A 293 -24.70 9.31 -5.64
N ARG A 294 -24.22 10.56 -5.69
CA ARG A 294 -24.06 11.44 -4.53
C ARG A 294 -25.36 11.67 -3.74
N ARG A 295 -26.51 11.69 -4.42
CA ARG A 295 -27.83 11.89 -3.81
C ARG A 295 -28.44 10.61 -3.23
N GLY A 296 -27.84 9.45 -3.51
CA GLY A 296 -28.27 8.16 -2.98
C GLY A 296 -27.89 7.93 -1.50
N PRO A 297 -28.21 6.74 -0.97
CA PRO A 297 -27.91 6.35 0.41
C PRO A 297 -26.43 5.94 0.58
N VAL A 298 -25.53 6.89 0.33
CA VAL A 298 -24.07 6.69 0.38
C VAL A 298 -23.45 7.42 1.59
N GLY A 299 -22.30 6.91 2.04
CA GLY A 299 -21.58 7.47 3.18
C GLY A 299 -21.02 8.87 2.91
N ILE A 300 -20.56 9.56 3.96
CA ILE A 300 -19.98 10.91 3.84
C ILE A 300 -18.78 10.93 2.88
N ALA A 301 -17.89 9.94 2.99
CA ALA A 301 -16.70 9.84 2.14
C ALA A 301 -17.05 9.63 0.66
N GLU A 302 -17.99 8.72 0.37
CA GLU A 302 -18.47 8.45 -0.99
C GLU A 302 -19.16 9.69 -1.59
N ARG A 303 -19.95 10.42 -0.81
CA ARG A 303 -20.57 11.68 -1.24
C ARG A 303 -19.56 12.77 -1.56
N ALA A 304 -18.49 12.88 -0.77
CA ALA A 304 -17.41 13.82 -1.02
C ALA A 304 -16.68 13.48 -2.32
N CYS A 305 -16.31 12.20 -2.51
CA CYS A 305 -15.70 11.71 -3.75
C CYS A 305 -16.59 12.00 -4.96
N ALA A 306 -17.88 11.66 -4.87
CA ALA A 306 -18.86 11.89 -5.93
C ALA A 306 -19.01 13.38 -6.29
N GLY A 307 -18.94 14.27 -5.29
CA GLY A 307 -18.95 15.71 -5.50
C GLY A 307 -17.75 16.20 -6.30
N ASP A 308 -16.54 15.75 -5.96
CA ASP A 308 -15.32 16.12 -6.67
C ASP A 308 -15.28 15.56 -8.10
N ILE A 309 -15.74 14.31 -8.30
CA ILE A 309 -15.85 13.71 -9.63
C ILE A 309 -16.88 14.44 -10.50
N THR A 310 -18.02 14.82 -9.93
CA THR A 310 -19.05 15.61 -10.61
C THR A 310 -18.47 16.96 -11.04
N ARG A 311 -17.82 17.68 -10.12
CA ARG A 311 -17.23 19.01 -10.39
C ARG A 311 -16.17 18.94 -11.50
N GLY A 312 -15.24 17.99 -11.41
CA GLY A 312 -14.21 17.80 -12.44
C GLY A 312 -14.77 17.39 -13.80
N SER A 313 -15.79 16.54 -13.82
CA SER A 313 -16.46 16.14 -15.07
C SER A 313 -17.18 17.32 -15.74
N LEU A 314 -17.82 18.20 -14.95
CA LEU A 314 -18.46 19.43 -15.46
C LEU A 314 -17.43 20.43 -16.00
N ARG A 315 -16.29 20.61 -15.32
CA ARG A 315 -15.19 21.45 -15.79
C ARG A 315 -14.61 20.95 -17.12
N ALA A 316 -14.33 19.64 -17.21
CA ALA A 316 -13.87 19.02 -18.45
C ALA A 316 -14.87 19.21 -19.60
N TRP A 317 -16.18 19.11 -19.32
CA TRP A 317 -17.22 19.37 -20.31
C TRP A 317 -17.27 20.84 -20.75
N ALA A 318 -17.16 21.80 -19.83
CA ALA A 318 -17.10 23.23 -20.17
C ALA A 318 -15.88 23.54 -21.07
N ALA A 319 -14.73 22.90 -20.81
CA ALA A 319 -13.53 23.04 -21.63
C ALA A 319 -13.71 22.47 -23.06
N THR A 320 -14.53 21.43 -23.24
CA THR A 320 -14.84 20.92 -24.59
C THR A 320 -15.70 21.90 -25.40
N ARG A 321 -16.51 22.73 -24.75
CA ARG A 321 -17.39 23.71 -25.43
C ARG A 321 -16.70 25.02 -25.77
N SER A 322 -15.70 25.43 -25.01
CA SER A 322 -14.92 26.65 -25.28
C SER A 322 -13.93 26.50 -26.44
N ARG A 323 -13.69 25.25 -26.89
CA ARG A 323 -12.80 24.92 -28.01
C ARG A 323 -13.54 24.64 -29.32
N SER A 324 -14.88 24.68 -29.31
CA SER A 324 -15.76 24.54 -30.48
C SER A 324 -16.31 25.90 -30.85
#